data_AF-A0A5R8MEE2-F1
#
_entry.id   AF-A0A5R8MEE2-F1
#
_cell.length_a   1.000
_cell.length_b   1.000
_cell.length_c   1.000
_cell.angle_alpha   90.00
_cell.angle_beta   90.00
_cell.angle_gamma   90.00
#
_symmetry.space_group_name_H-M   'P 1'
#
loop_
_entity.id
_entity.type
_entity.pdbx_description
1 polymer ?
#
loop_
_entity_poly.entity_id
_entity_poly.type
_entity_poly.pdbx_seq_one_letter_code
_entity_poly.pdbx_strand_id
1 'polypeptide(L)'
;MTGMHHMLVHFPLGFWALATLMILVGALLPGRMADLSRAALLPVLVLSLLGALAAIVTGFLIWPLAANTHSPLARNHILMALWSLGIFTMLTVLVWRAGAAAFDGARRWVLVLLALIGGLFFAAAGTLGGHLVGAPTLFSEVLGLMGWEVYTTFYSPLWVIAVMVLIGVACAALGLKGRRAAG
;
A
#
# COMPACT_ATOMS: atom_id res chain seq x y z
N MET A 1 16.47 -3.58 -20.20
CA MET A 1 15.09 -3.28 -20.65
C MET A 1 14.66 -1.92 -20.08
N THR A 2 15.31 -0.84 -20.53
CA THR A 2 15.12 0.54 -20.02
C THR A 2 14.07 1.34 -20.79
N GLY A 3 13.49 0.77 -21.85
CA GLY A 3 12.37 1.37 -22.56
C GLY A 3 11.07 1.16 -21.80
N MET A 4 10.60 2.21 -21.12
CA MET A 4 9.28 2.32 -20.50
C MET A 4 9.14 1.69 -19.10
N HIS A 5 9.84 2.29 -18.12
CA HIS A 5 9.22 2.41 -16.79
C HIS A 5 7.87 3.09 -17.02
N HIS A 6 6.77 2.36 -16.84
CA HIS A 6 5.44 2.85 -17.18
C HIS A 6 5.16 4.10 -16.32
N MET A 7 5.34 5.31 -16.87
CA MET A 7 5.40 6.56 -16.10
C MET A 7 4.15 6.78 -15.25
N LEU A 8 3.01 6.24 -15.69
CA LEU A 8 1.74 6.29 -14.97
C LEU A 8 1.82 5.68 -13.57
N VAL A 9 2.80 4.81 -13.27
CA VAL A 9 3.02 4.25 -11.92
C VAL A 9 3.46 5.32 -10.90
N HIS A 10 4.02 6.45 -11.34
CA HIS A 10 4.45 7.52 -10.44
C HIS A 10 3.26 8.30 -9.85
N PHE A 11 2.10 8.32 -10.53
CA PHE A 11 0.90 8.98 -10.03
C PHE A 11 0.37 8.34 -8.74
N PRO A 12 0.06 7.03 -8.67
CA PRO A 12 -0.35 6.40 -7.42
C PRO A 12 0.73 6.45 -6.35
N LEU A 13 2.03 6.32 -6.72
CA LEU A 13 3.13 6.42 -5.76
C LEU A 13 3.19 7.78 -5.08
N GLY A 14 3.08 8.87 -5.85
CA GLY A 14 3.06 10.24 -5.32
C GLY A 14 1.87 10.46 -4.39
N PHE A 15 0.68 9.97 -4.76
CA PHE A 15 -0.50 10.10 -3.91
C PHE A 15 -0.44 9.22 -2.66
N TRP A 16 0.14 8.02 -2.70
CA TRP A 16 0.34 7.18 -1.52
C TRP A 16 1.34 7.78 -0.54
N ALA A 17 2.45 8.31 -1.03
CA ALA A 17 3.41 9.04 -0.20
C ALA A 17 2.77 10.28 0.43
N LEU A 18 2.04 11.06 -0.36
CA LEU A 18 1.31 12.24 0.12
C LEU A 18 0.24 11.86 1.15
N ALA A 19 -0.57 10.84 0.89
CA ALA A 19 -1.59 10.35 1.83
C ALA A 19 -0.96 9.89 3.14
N THR A 20 0.19 9.20 3.08
CA THR A 20 0.95 8.79 4.28
C THR A 20 1.36 10.01 5.10
N LEU A 21 1.93 11.02 4.46
CA LEU A 21 2.31 12.27 5.11
C LEU A 21 1.09 12.99 5.71
N MET A 22 -0.01 13.10 4.97
CA MET A 22 -1.25 13.72 5.42
C MET A 22 -1.85 12.99 6.62
N ILE A 23 -1.76 11.66 6.67
CA ILE A 23 -2.20 10.87 7.82
C ILE A 23 -1.31 11.16 9.04
N LEU A 24 0.02 11.21 8.87
CA LEU A 24 0.94 11.54 9.96
C LEU A 24 0.70 12.97 10.49
N VAL A 25 0.59 13.95 9.60
CA VAL A 25 0.30 15.35 9.95
C VAL A 25 -1.07 15.45 10.63
N GLY A 26 -2.10 14.83 10.06
CA GLY A 26 -3.45 14.83 10.60
C GLY A 26 -3.57 14.13 11.96
N ALA A 27 -2.73 13.14 12.24
CA ALA A 27 -2.78 12.38 13.51
C ALA A 27 -1.93 13.02 14.61
N LEU A 28 -0.76 13.57 14.28
CA LEU A 28 0.28 13.97 15.24
C LEU A 28 0.34 15.47 15.49
N LEU A 29 -0.04 16.30 14.52
CA LEU A 29 0.07 17.76 14.64
C LEU A 29 -1.29 18.38 15.00
N PRO A 30 -1.30 19.50 15.75
CA PRO A 30 -2.47 20.35 15.90
C PRO A 30 -2.52 21.46 14.82
N GLY A 31 -3.67 22.14 14.73
CA GLY A 31 -3.83 23.36 13.95
C GLY A 31 -4.11 23.16 12.45
N ARG A 32 -4.04 24.27 11.71
CA ARG A 32 -4.55 24.38 10.32
C ARG A 32 -3.99 23.33 9.35
N MET A 33 -2.72 22.94 9.50
CA MET A 33 -2.11 21.93 8.63
C MET A 33 -2.71 20.53 8.85
N ALA A 34 -3.02 20.19 10.10
CA ALA A 34 -3.69 18.94 10.42
C ALA A 34 -5.12 18.94 9.89
N ASP A 35 -5.85 20.05 10.06
CA ASP A 35 -7.23 20.19 9.58
C ASP A 35 -7.32 20.06 8.06
N LEU A 36 -6.42 20.74 7.33
CA LEU A 36 -6.31 20.61 5.87
C LEU A 36 -5.97 19.18 5.45
N SER A 37 -5.03 18.53 6.14
CA SER A 37 -4.65 17.15 5.85
C SER A 37 -5.82 16.20 6.03
N ARG A 38 -6.59 16.32 7.12
CA ARG A 38 -7.79 15.50 7.38
C ARG A 38 -8.87 15.73 6.32
N ALA A 39 -9.13 16.98 5.95
CA ALA A 39 -10.17 17.34 5.00
C ALA A 39 -9.85 16.89 3.56
N ALA A 40 -8.59 17.04 3.12
CA ALA A 40 -8.17 16.73 1.76
C ALA A 40 -7.76 15.26 1.56
N LEU A 41 -7.63 14.46 2.63
CA LEU A 41 -7.11 13.10 2.55
C LEU A 41 -7.97 12.19 1.66
N LEU A 42 -9.30 12.24 1.80
CA LEU A 42 -10.18 11.35 1.06
C LEU A 42 -10.05 11.52 -0.48
N PRO A 43 -10.10 12.75 -1.04
CA PRO A 43 -9.80 12.98 -2.45
C PRO A 43 -8.45 12.41 -2.90
N VAL A 44 -7.38 12.64 -2.13
CA VAL A 44 -6.04 12.11 -2.43
C VAL A 44 -6.02 10.59 -2.47
N LEU A 45 -6.67 9.94 -1.48
CA LEU A 45 -6.80 8.50 -1.41
C LEU A 45 -7.58 7.94 -2.61
N VAL A 46 -8.71 8.55 -3.00
CA VAL A 46 -9.48 8.13 -4.18
C VAL A 46 -8.67 8.25 -5.46
N LEU A 47 -7.99 9.38 -5.68
CA LEU A 47 -7.12 9.58 -6.85
C LEU A 47 -5.96 8.58 -6.86
N SER A 48 -5.42 8.23 -5.70
CA SER A 48 -4.38 7.20 -5.58
C SER A 48 -4.87 5.82 -6.07
N LEU A 49 -6.11 5.43 -5.72
CA LEU A 49 -6.68 4.16 -6.15
C LEU A 49 -6.98 4.14 -7.64
N LEU A 50 -7.50 5.25 -8.19
CA LEU A 50 -7.73 5.39 -9.62
C LEU A 50 -6.42 5.31 -10.41
N GLY A 51 -5.38 6.00 -9.93
CA GLY A 51 -4.04 5.93 -10.52
C GLY A 51 -3.46 4.51 -10.47
N ALA A 52 -3.65 3.80 -9.36
CA ALA A 52 -3.18 2.43 -9.20
C ALA A 52 -3.93 1.46 -10.12
N LEU A 53 -5.25 1.59 -10.24
CA LEU A 53 -6.06 0.79 -11.16
C LEU A 53 -5.63 1.03 -12.61
N ALA A 54 -5.46 2.30 -13.00
CA ALA A 54 -4.98 2.65 -14.33
C ALA A 54 -3.60 2.04 -14.60
N ALA A 55 -2.66 2.11 -13.64
CA ALA A 55 -1.33 1.51 -13.76
C ALA A 55 -1.36 -0.02 -13.89
N ILE A 56 -2.25 -0.71 -13.16
CA ILE A 56 -2.43 -2.16 -13.25
C ILE A 56 -2.96 -2.55 -14.64
N VAL A 57 -4.05 -1.91 -15.08
CA VAL A 57 -4.70 -2.22 -16.37
C VAL A 57 -3.71 -2.03 -17.51
N THR A 58 -3.10 -0.86 -17.58
CA THR A 58 -2.10 -0.54 -18.63
C THR A 58 -0.87 -1.44 -18.55
N GLY A 59 -0.37 -1.75 -17.35
CA GLY A 59 0.73 -2.69 -17.17
C GLY A 59 0.45 -4.07 -17.77
N PHE A 60 -0.74 -4.63 -17.55
CA PHE A 60 -1.13 -5.92 -18.13
C PHE A 60 -1.47 -5.86 -19.63
N LEU A 61 -1.87 -4.69 -20.14
CA LEU A 61 -2.04 -4.50 -21.59
C LEU A 61 -0.71 -4.44 -22.33
N ILE A 62 0.35 -3.92 -21.68
CA ILE A 62 1.68 -3.80 -22.28
C ILE A 62 2.48 -5.11 -22.12
N TRP A 63 2.41 -5.76 -20.95
CA TRP A 63 3.17 -6.98 -20.66
C TRP A 63 2.27 -8.15 -20.23
N PRO A 64 2.41 -9.33 -20.86
CA PRO A 64 1.59 -10.50 -20.52
C PRO A 64 1.93 -11.00 -19.11
N LEU A 65 0.94 -11.63 -18.45
CA LEU A 65 1.08 -12.16 -17.09
C LEU A 65 2.26 -13.13 -16.95
N ALA A 66 2.51 -13.97 -17.96
CA ALA A 66 3.62 -14.91 -17.98
C ALA A 66 4.99 -14.19 -17.90
N ALA A 67 5.14 -13.04 -18.58
CA ALA A 67 6.36 -12.23 -18.50
C ALA A 67 6.50 -11.56 -17.13
N ASN A 68 5.40 -10.99 -16.62
CA ASN A 68 5.34 -10.33 -15.31
C ASN A 68 5.59 -11.27 -14.12
N THR A 69 5.40 -12.58 -14.31
CA THR A 69 5.56 -13.58 -13.24
C THR A 69 6.69 -14.57 -13.52
N HIS A 70 7.59 -14.26 -14.46
CA HIS A 70 8.67 -15.17 -14.82
C HIS A 70 9.74 -15.31 -13.73
N SER A 71 10.03 -14.24 -12.98
CA SER A 71 11.08 -14.25 -11.95
C SER A 71 10.52 -14.09 -10.53
N PRO A 72 11.19 -14.69 -9.51
CA PRO A 72 11.00 -14.41 -8.09
C PRO A 72 10.87 -12.91 -7.78
N LEU A 73 11.81 -12.12 -8.31
CA LEU A 73 11.87 -10.67 -8.12
C LEU A 73 10.61 -9.96 -8.66
N ALA A 74 10.17 -10.29 -9.87
CA ALA A 74 8.98 -9.69 -10.47
C ALA A 74 7.70 -10.04 -9.70
N ARG A 75 7.58 -11.30 -9.25
CA ARG A 75 6.45 -11.72 -8.42
C ARG A 75 6.42 -11.00 -7.07
N ASN A 76 7.57 -10.82 -6.42
CA ASN A 76 7.67 -10.06 -5.17
C ASN A 76 7.32 -8.59 -5.37
N HIS A 77 7.78 -7.97 -6.46
CA HIS A 77 7.43 -6.60 -6.81
C HIS A 77 5.91 -6.43 -6.92
N ILE A 78 5.26 -7.31 -7.68
CA ILE A 78 3.80 -7.31 -7.84
C ILE A 78 3.09 -7.55 -6.51
N LEU A 79 3.57 -8.51 -5.71
CA LEU A 79 2.98 -8.84 -4.42
C LEU A 79 3.03 -7.64 -3.46
N MET A 80 4.19 -6.99 -3.32
CA MET A 80 4.34 -5.81 -2.47
C MET A 80 3.46 -4.63 -2.95
N ALA A 81 3.37 -4.43 -4.26
CA ALA A 81 2.49 -3.41 -4.84
C ALA A 81 1.00 -3.68 -4.55
N LEU A 82 0.56 -4.93 -4.67
CA LEU A 82 -0.81 -5.33 -4.37
C LEU A 82 -1.14 -5.25 -2.87
N TRP A 83 -0.19 -5.60 -1.99
CA TRP A 83 -0.36 -5.41 -0.55
C TRP A 83 -0.52 -3.93 -0.19
N SER A 84 0.34 -3.07 -0.74
CA SER A 84 0.21 -1.63 -0.58
C SER A 84 -1.17 -1.15 -1.07
N LEU A 85 -1.58 -1.53 -2.28
CA LEU A 85 -2.90 -1.17 -2.83
C LEU A 85 -4.04 -1.60 -1.90
N GLY A 86 -3.99 -2.83 -1.37
CA GLY A 86 -5.00 -3.32 -0.43
C GLY A 86 -5.08 -2.47 0.84
N ILE A 87 -3.93 -2.08 1.40
CA ILE A 87 -3.86 -1.22 2.59
C ILE A 87 -4.39 0.19 2.29
N PHE A 88 -3.98 0.81 1.19
CA PHE A 88 -4.50 2.13 0.81
C PHE A 88 -5.99 2.07 0.47
N THR A 89 -6.49 0.97 -0.08
CA THR A 89 -7.93 0.75 -0.28
C THR A 89 -8.66 0.71 1.07
N MET A 90 -8.11 0.00 2.05
CA MET A 90 -8.67 -0.02 3.40
C MET A 90 -8.65 1.36 4.05
N LEU A 91 -7.56 2.12 3.93
CA LEU A 91 -7.48 3.51 4.38
C LEU A 91 -8.57 4.37 3.75
N THR A 92 -8.76 4.27 2.44
CA THR A 92 -9.84 4.98 1.72
C THR A 92 -11.20 4.65 2.30
N VAL A 93 -11.51 3.38 2.52
CA VAL A 93 -12.80 2.95 3.08
C VAL A 93 -12.98 3.43 4.52
N LEU A 94 -11.95 3.34 5.36
CA LEU A 94 -12.00 3.79 6.76
C LEU A 94 -12.25 5.30 6.84
N VAL A 95 -11.51 6.09 6.07
CA VAL A 95 -11.65 7.56 6.03
C VAL A 95 -12.99 7.96 5.40
N TRP A 96 -13.41 7.29 4.33
CA TRP A 96 -14.72 7.56 3.71
C TRP A 96 -15.87 7.31 4.66
N ARG A 97 -15.85 6.19 5.40
CA ARG A 97 -16.93 5.82 6.32
C ARG A 97 -16.94 6.63 7.60
N ALA A 98 -15.78 6.97 8.15
CA ALA A 98 -15.68 7.68 9.44
C ALA A 98 -15.64 9.21 9.28
N GLY A 99 -15.33 9.72 8.08
CA GLY A 99 -15.21 11.16 7.81
C GLY A 99 -14.23 11.82 8.78
N ALA A 100 -14.64 12.94 9.38
CA ALA A 100 -13.84 13.65 10.38
C ALA A 100 -13.47 12.76 11.59
N ALA A 101 -14.35 11.83 11.98
CA ALA A 101 -14.14 10.96 13.13
C ALA A 101 -13.13 9.82 12.88
N ALA A 102 -12.52 9.76 11.69
CA ALA A 102 -11.44 8.82 11.39
C ALA A 102 -10.19 9.11 12.23
N PHE A 103 -10.00 10.38 12.63
CA PHE A 103 -8.82 10.85 13.37
C PHE A 103 -9.03 10.96 14.89
N ASP A 104 -10.17 10.46 15.40
CA ASP A 104 -10.49 10.55 16.83
C ASP A 104 -9.94 9.36 17.62
N GLY A 105 -9.41 9.66 18.82
CA GLY A 105 -9.01 8.66 19.81
C GLY A 105 -8.04 7.61 19.27
N ALA A 106 -8.40 6.33 19.43
CA ALA A 106 -7.58 5.21 18.97
C ALA A 106 -7.59 4.99 17.45
N ARG A 107 -8.59 5.51 16.73
CA ARG A 107 -8.75 5.27 15.28
C ARG A 107 -7.62 5.90 14.48
N ARG A 108 -7.13 7.07 14.88
CA ARG A 108 -5.99 7.74 14.24
C ARG A 108 -4.73 6.87 14.23
N TRP A 109 -4.50 6.10 15.29
CA TRP A 109 -3.32 5.23 15.39
C TRP A 109 -3.43 4.03 14.46
N VAL A 110 -4.65 3.53 14.23
CA VAL A 110 -4.91 2.53 13.19
C VAL A 110 -4.58 3.08 11.81
N LEU A 111 -4.99 4.32 11.50
CA LEU A 111 -4.63 4.97 10.23
C LEU A 111 -3.11 5.12 10.07
N VAL A 112 -2.42 5.59 11.11
CA VAL A 112 -0.95 5.74 11.10
C VAL A 112 -0.26 4.40 10.86
N LEU A 113 -0.63 3.36 11.60
CA LEU A 113 -0.03 2.04 11.46
C LEU A 113 -0.21 1.49 10.04
N LEU A 114 -1.44 1.57 9.52
CA LEU A 114 -1.74 1.14 8.16
C LEU A 114 -0.96 1.96 7.12
N ALA A 115 -0.91 3.28 7.26
CA ALA A 115 -0.18 4.14 6.34
C ALA A 115 1.31 3.84 6.32
N LEU A 116 1.92 3.55 7.48
CA LEU A 116 3.33 3.19 7.57
C LEU A 116 3.61 1.80 6.97
N ILE A 117 2.75 0.81 7.21
CA ILE A 117 2.90 -0.54 6.61
C ILE A 117 2.70 -0.48 5.09
N GLY A 118 1.64 0.18 4.61
CA GLY A 118 1.41 0.40 3.18
C GLY A 118 2.57 1.19 2.55
N GLY A 119 3.06 2.20 3.28
CA GLY A 119 4.27 2.97 2.99
C GLY A 119 5.48 2.09 2.72
N LEU A 120 5.77 1.20 3.67
CA LEU A 120 6.87 0.26 3.61
C LEU A 120 6.74 -0.69 2.43
N PHE A 121 5.54 -1.23 2.19
CA PHE A 121 5.31 -2.14 1.06
C PHE A 121 5.45 -1.45 -0.29
N PHE A 122 4.98 -0.21 -0.46
CA PHE A 122 5.22 0.49 -1.73
C PHE A 122 6.71 0.83 -1.90
N ALA A 123 7.42 1.19 -0.83
CA ALA A 123 8.86 1.46 -0.89
C ALA A 123 9.66 0.20 -1.27
N ALA A 124 9.29 -0.95 -0.69
CA ALA A 124 9.83 -2.25 -1.08
C ALA A 124 9.52 -2.56 -2.56
N ALA A 125 8.27 -2.38 -3.00
CA ALA A 125 7.89 -2.57 -4.40
C ALA A 125 8.74 -1.68 -5.33
N GLY A 126 8.92 -0.39 -5.02
CA GLY A 126 9.76 0.52 -5.78
C GLY A 126 11.21 0.05 -5.85
N THR A 127 11.77 -0.44 -4.75
CA THR A 127 13.12 -1.02 -4.69
C THR A 127 13.25 -2.23 -5.62
N LEU A 128 12.35 -3.20 -5.50
CA LEU A 128 12.33 -4.39 -6.36
C LEU A 128 12.16 -4.00 -7.85
N GLY A 129 11.34 -2.99 -8.13
CA GLY A 129 11.17 -2.41 -9.46
C GLY A 129 12.46 -1.82 -10.02
N GLY A 130 13.24 -1.13 -9.18
CA GLY A 130 14.59 -0.66 -9.51
C GLY A 130 15.52 -1.79 -9.92
N HIS A 131 15.56 -2.89 -9.17
CA HIS A 131 16.34 -4.07 -9.54
C HIS A 131 15.91 -4.68 -10.88
N LEU A 132 14.61 -4.72 -11.19
CA LEU A 132 14.10 -5.25 -12.47
C LEU A 132 14.57 -4.43 -13.68
N VAL A 133 14.79 -3.13 -13.51
CA VAL A 133 15.24 -2.23 -14.58
C VAL A 133 16.75 -1.95 -14.56
N GLY A 134 17.50 -2.61 -13.67
CA GLY A 134 18.95 -2.43 -13.54
C GLY A 134 19.36 -1.14 -12.81
N ALA A 135 18.46 -0.55 -12.02
CA ALA A 135 18.70 0.62 -11.17
C ALA A 135 18.40 0.29 -9.70
N PRO A 136 19.21 -0.58 -9.05
CA PRO A 136 19.01 -0.95 -7.66
C PRO A 136 19.18 0.25 -6.71
N THR A 137 18.55 0.19 -5.54
CA THR A 137 18.64 1.23 -4.52
C THR A 137 19.28 0.67 -3.24
N LEU A 138 19.83 1.54 -2.39
CA LEU A 138 20.39 1.16 -1.08
C LEU A 138 19.36 0.56 -0.13
N PHE A 139 18.06 0.74 -0.41
CA PHE A 139 17.01 0.11 0.39
C PHE A 139 17.07 -1.44 0.32
N SER A 140 17.68 -1.99 -0.73
CA SER A 140 17.93 -3.43 -0.84
C SER A 140 18.89 -3.97 0.24
N GLU A 141 19.81 -3.16 0.75
CA GLU A 141 20.67 -3.53 1.88
C GLU A 141 19.85 -3.67 3.17
N VAL A 142 18.87 -2.78 3.37
CA VAL A 142 17.93 -2.87 4.49
C VAL A 142 17.09 -4.15 4.40
N LEU A 143 16.63 -4.52 3.20
CA LEU A 143 15.95 -5.79 2.98
C LEU A 143 16.87 -6.98 3.28
N GLY A 144 18.14 -6.91 2.86
CA GLY A 144 19.15 -7.92 3.15
C GLY A 144 19.41 -8.11 4.64
N LEU A 145 19.46 -7.03 5.43
CA LEU A 145 19.58 -7.08 6.89
C LEU A 145 18.39 -7.79 7.56
N MET A 146 17.21 -7.76 6.93
CA MET A 146 16.02 -8.49 7.39
C MET A 146 15.99 -9.94 6.90
N GLY A 147 17.08 -10.43 6.30
CA GLY A 147 17.21 -11.79 5.76
C GLY A 147 16.54 -11.97 4.39
N TRP A 148 16.17 -10.88 3.70
CA TRP A 148 15.54 -10.95 2.40
C TRP A 148 16.55 -10.76 1.26
N GLU A 149 16.93 -11.85 0.61
CA GLU A 149 17.69 -11.80 -0.65
C GLU A 149 16.72 -11.50 -1.81
N VAL A 150 16.92 -10.36 -2.45
CA VAL A 150 15.99 -9.74 -3.41
C VAL A 150 15.75 -10.59 -4.66
N TYR A 151 16.74 -11.35 -5.11
CA TYR A 151 16.71 -12.13 -6.35
C TYR A 151 16.22 -13.57 -6.18
N THR A 152 16.45 -14.18 -5.01
CA THR A 152 16.25 -15.61 -4.78
C THR A 152 15.15 -15.90 -3.77
N THR A 153 14.83 -14.96 -2.88
CA THR A 153 13.83 -15.19 -1.84
C THR A 153 12.44 -14.96 -2.43
N PHE A 154 11.80 -16.02 -2.90
CA PHE A 154 10.38 -16.01 -3.22
C PHE A 154 9.68 -17.15 -2.51
N TYR A 155 9.19 -16.87 -1.30
CA TYR A 155 8.21 -17.73 -0.66
C TYR A 155 7.50 -16.94 0.45
N SER A 156 6.23 -16.58 0.25
CA SER A 156 5.33 -16.50 1.40
C SER A 156 4.78 -17.91 1.58
N PRO A 157 5.13 -18.60 2.67
CA PRO A 157 4.61 -19.92 2.91
C PRO A 157 3.09 -19.95 2.81
N LEU A 158 2.53 -21.04 2.26
CA LEU A 158 1.09 -21.18 2.10
C LEU A 158 0.34 -20.97 3.43
N TRP A 159 0.97 -21.36 4.54
CA TRP A 159 0.45 -21.13 5.88
C TRP A 159 0.39 -19.64 6.27
N VAL A 160 1.35 -18.81 5.85
CA VAL A 160 1.33 -17.35 6.08
C VAL A 160 0.14 -16.75 5.31
N ILE A 161 -0.05 -17.16 4.06
CA ILE A 161 -1.21 -16.73 3.26
C ILE A 161 -2.52 -17.14 3.95
N ALA A 162 -2.60 -18.38 4.45
CA ALA A 162 -3.77 -18.85 5.19
C ALA A 162 -4.02 -18.02 6.46
N VAL A 163 -2.98 -17.72 7.24
CA VAL A 163 -3.07 -16.85 8.43
C VAL A 163 -3.57 -15.45 8.05
N MET A 164 -3.08 -14.87 6.96
CA MET A 164 -3.53 -13.55 6.49
C MET A 164 -5.01 -13.56 6.07
N VAL A 165 -5.46 -14.61 5.38
CA VAL A 165 -6.89 -14.79 5.04
C VAL A 165 -7.73 -14.90 6.30
N LEU A 166 -7.29 -15.68 7.29
CA LEU A 166 -7.98 -15.84 8.57
C LEU A 166 -8.09 -14.51 9.34
N ILE A 167 -7.01 -13.72 9.37
CA ILE A 167 -7.03 -12.37 9.98
C ILE A 167 -8.04 -11.48 9.25
N GLY A 168 -8.05 -11.49 7.91
CA GLY A 168 -9.02 -10.75 7.10
C GLY A 168 -10.47 -11.13 7.42
N VAL A 169 -10.76 -12.43 7.49
CA VAL A 169 -12.09 -12.96 7.87
C VAL A 169 -12.45 -12.56 9.30
N ALA A 170 -11.52 -12.65 10.25
CA ALA A 170 -11.74 -12.25 11.63
C ALA A 170 -12.05 -10.75 11.73
N CYS A 171 -11.29 -9.89 11.05
CA CYS A 171 -11.56 -8.45 10.99
C CYS A 171 -12.93 -8.15 10.39
N ALA A 172 -13.32 -8.83 9.30
CA ALA A 172 -14.64 -8.68 8.70
C ALA A 172 -15.76 -9.11 9.66
N ALA A 173 -15.60 -10.25 10.34
CA ALA A 173 -16.55 -10.76 11.31
C ALA A 173 -16.70 -9.84 12.53
N LEU A 174 -15.59 -9.34 13.08
CA LEU A 174 -15.58 -8.36 14.17
C LEU A 174 -16.24 -7.04 13.74
N GLY A 175 -15.95 -6.57 12.53
CA GLY A 175 -16.61 -5.39 11.96
C GLY A 175 -18.12 -5.56 11.83
N LEU A 176 -18.60 -6.72 11.39
CA LEU A 176 -20.04 -7.03 11.30
C LEU A 176 -20.70 -7.14 12.67
N LYS A 177 -20.04 -7.76 13.66
CA LYS A 177 -20.55 -7.85 15.04
C LYS A 177 -20.63 -6.46 15.69
N GLY A 178 -19.62 -5.61 15.52
CA GLY A 178 -19.61 -4.25 16.04
C GLY A 178 -20.76 -3.39 15.49
N ARG A 179 -21.18 -3.61 14.23
CA ARG A 179 -22.36 -2.93 13.65
C ARG A 179 -23.67 -3.34 14.31
N ARG A 180 -23.79 -4.58 14.80
CA ARG A 180 -25.01 -5.09 15.45
C ARG A 180 -25.15 -4.66 16.92
N ALA A 181 -24.05 -4.28 17.55
CA ALA A 181 -24.05 -3.82 18.95
C ALA A 181 -24.24 -2.29 19.09
N ALA A 182 -24.06 -1.55 18.00
CA ALA A 182 -24.14 -0.08 17.97
C ALA A 182 -25.45 0.46 17.36
N GLY A 183 -26.34 -0.41 16.90
CA GLY A 183 -27.70 -0.09 16.45
C GLY A 183 -28.71 -0.77 17.36
#